data_AF-A0A920TZB2-F1
#
_entry.id   AF-A0A920TZB2-F1
#
_cell.length_a   1.000
_cell.length_b   1.000
_cell.length_c   1.000
_cell.angle_alpha   90.00
_cell.angle_beta   90.00
_cell.angle_gamma   90.00
#
_symmetry.space_group_name_H-M   'P 1'
#
loop_
_entity.id
_entity.type
_entity.pdbx_description
1 polymer ?
#
loop_
_entity_poly.entity_id
_entity_poly.type
_entity_poly.pdbx_seq_one_letter_code
_entity_poly.pdbx_strand_id
1 'polypeptide(L)'
;MGFGLKIFFFCFFSTAVLATPTTDQLDNADYLNGKNAFQQRCSACHTLAADSANIIGPNLWQIFGRGVGEDPDYNYSSSMGSSDSIWDKELIYRFLQGPQKLFPGSTMMIPEPVPEEFLIDMIAFMMIETGAPNKPNIERSFIAETIDKSLPVSERFPSFWNHLMTNTTHYRLVDSDNQIEFDAYFNTNGSVSTSLKGVSGFWHITERDMFCYAIHRLPFSTSEFVECFPIAAMAIPRFAKELWRSKPKEDLMLYGGILPGRPIE
;
A
#
# COMPACT_ATOMS: atom_id res chain seq x y z
N MET A 1 -14.25 29.63 -68.31
CA MET A 1 -13.10 29.82 -67.40
C MET A 1 -13.54 29.40 -66.01
N GLY A 2 -13.21 28.17 -65.60
CA GLY A 2 -13.52 27.65 -64.26
C GLY A 2 -12.23 27.52 -63.47
N PHE A 3 -12.10 28.28 -62.38
CA PHE A 3 -10.99 28.16 -61.44
C PHE A 3 -11.38 27.14 -60.36
N GLY A 4 -10.79 25.95 -60.42
CA GLY A 4 -10.91 24.93 -59.38
C GLY A 4 -9.91 25.19 -58.26
N LEU A 5 -10.41 25.55 -57.08
CA LEU A 5 -9.62 25.73 -55.86
C LEU A 5 -9.28 24.33 -55.30
N LYS A 6 -8.01 23.91 -55.42
CA LYS A 6 -7.52 22.67 -54.80
C LYS A 6 -7.25 22.93 -53.31
N ILE A 7 -8.14 22.43 -52.45
CA ILE A 7 -7.94 22.39 -51.01
C ILE A 7 -6.96 21.25 -50.70
N PHE A 8 -5.75 21.59 -50.26
CA PHE A 8 -4.81 20.63 -49.70
C PHE A 8 -5.19 20.36 -48.24
N PHE A 9 -5.71 19.16 -47.97
CA PHE A 9 -5.86 18.64 -46.61
C PHE A 9 -4.47 18.32 -46.05
N PHE A 10 -3.91 19.21 -45.24
CA PHE A 10 -2.77 18.90 -44.40
C PHE A 10 -3.27 18.06 -43.22
N CYS A 11 -2.99 16.76 -43.27
CA CYS A 11 -3.22 15.85 -42.15
C CYS A 11 -2.16 16.16 -41.08
N PHE A 12 -2.50 16.99 -40.09
CA PHE A 12 -1.69 17.16 -38.89
C PHE A 12 -1.71 15.84 -38.11
N PHE A 13 -0.67 15.02 -38.26
CA PHE A 13 -0.37 13.97 -37.31
C PHE A 13 0.04 14.64 -36.01
N SER A 14 -0.91 14.81 -35.08
CA SER A 14 -0.60 15.17 -33.70
C SER A 14 0.17 14.01 -33.09
N THR A 15 1.49 14.12 -33.01
CA THR A 15 2.30 13.22 -32.20
C THR A 15 1.88 13.46 -30.76
N ALA A 16 1.08 12.55 -30.20
CA ALA A 16 0.83 12.52 -28.77
C ALA A 16 2.19 12.29 -28.08
N VAL A 17 2.79 13.37 -27.58
CA VAL A 17 3.90 13.28 -26.65
C VAL A 17 3.33 12.56 -25.43
N LEU A 18 3.79 11.33 -25.18
CA LEU A 18 3.45 10.62 -23.94
C LEU A 18 4.00 11.46 -22.79
N ALA A 19 3.12 12.24 -22.16
CA ALA A 19 3.49 13.20 -21.14
C ALA A 19 4.03 12.45 -19.91
N THR A 20 5.30 12.68 -19.61
CA THR A 20 5.95 12.24 -18.38
C THR A 20 5.44 13.10 -17.22
N PRO A 21 5.09 12.53 -16.05
CA PRO A 21 4.66 13.34 -14.90
C PRO A 21 5.73 14.36 -14.51
N THR A 22 5.41 15.66 -14.55
CA THR A 22 6.31 16.71 -14.07
C THR A 22 6.37 16.72 -12.55
N THR A 23 7.42 17.32 -11.97
CA THR A 23 7.51 17.51 -10.51
C THR A 23 6.30 18.29 -9.99
N ASP A 24 5.90 19.35 -10.68
CA ASP A 24 4.72 20.14 -10.30
C ASP A 24 3.43 19.30 -10.30
N GLN A 25 3.25 18.42 -11.28
CA GLN A 25 2.11 17.50 -11.30
C GLN A 25 2.14 16.52 -10.14
N LEU A 26 3.31 16.00 -9.76
CA LEU A 26 3.46 15.08 -8.64
C LEU A 26 3.27 15.75 -7.27
N ASP A 27 3.73 17.00 -7.11
CA ASP A 27 3.56 17.75 -5.86
C ASP A 27 2.12 18.23 -5.65
N ASN A 28 1.35 18.41 -6.74
CA ASN A 28 -0.08 18.74 -6.71
C ASN A 28 -1.00 17.50 -6.83
N ALA A 29 -0.44 16.30 -6.79
CA ALA A 29 -1.20 15.07 -6.91
C ALA A 29 -2.12 14.83 -5.71
N ASP A 30 -3.27 14.19 -5.94
CA ASP A 30 -4.18 13.78 -4.87
C ASP A 30 -3.74 12.42 -4.29
N TYR A 31 -3.19 12.47 -3.07
CA TYR A 31 -2.72 11.29 -2.37
C TYR A 31 -3.82 10.22 -2.14
N LEU A 32 -5.06 10.63 -1.83
CA LEU A 32 -6.15 9.69 -1.58
C LEU A 32 -6.64 9.07 -2.88
N ASN A 33 -6.71 9.85 -3.94
CA ASN A 33 -7.06 9.34 -5.25
C ASN A 33 -6.03 8.30 -5.72
N GLY A 34 -4.74 8.61 -5.58
CA GLY A 34 -3.65 7.70 -5.90
C GLY A 34 -3.66 6.42 -5.06
N LYS A 35 -3.93 6.55 -3.76
CA LYS A 35 -4.14 5.42 -2.85
C LYS A 35 -5.30 4.53 -3.32
N ASN A 36 -6.45 5.12 -3.63
CA ASN A 36 -7.63 4.38 -4.07
C ASN A 36 -7.37 3.66 -5.40
N ALA A 37 -6.71 4.32 -6.35
CA ALA A 37 -6.29 3.72 -7.62
C ALA A 37 -5.36 2.52 -7.39
N PHE A 38 -4.35 2.66 -6.52
CA PHE A 38 -3.46 1.56 -6.17
C PHE A 38 -4.21 0.41 -5.48
N GLN A 39 -5.13 0.71 -4.57
CA GLN A 39 -5.92 -0.30 -3.87
C GLN A 39 -6.74 -1.15 -4.83
N GLN A 40 -7.45 -0.51 -5.75
CA GLN A 40 -8.32 -1.19 -6.70
C GLN A 40 -7.56 -2.04 -7.72
N ARG A 41 -6.32 -1.64 -8.05
CA ARG A 41 -5.60 -2.22 -9.21
C ARG A 41 -4.35 -3.03 -8.86
N CYS A 42 -3.73 -2.75 -7.72
CA CYS A 42 -2.38 -3.24 -7.41
C CYS A 42 -2.29 -3.98 -6.07
N SER A 43 -3.10 -3.60 -5.08
CA SER A 43 -2.94 -4.09 -3.70
C SER A 43 -3.18 -5.59 -3.50
N ALA A 44 -3.93 -6.24 -4.40
CA ALA A 44 -4.11 -7.68 -4.39
C ALA A 44 -2.82 -8.46 -4.74
N CYS A 45 -1.89 -7.82 -5.45
CA CYS A 45 -0.69 -8.46 -5.98
C CYS A 45 0.61 -7.87 -5.46
N HIS A 46 0.60 -6.69 -4.86
CA HIS A 46 1.83 -6.02 -4.45
C HIS A 46 1.79 -5.50 -3.01
N THR A 47 2.92 -5.65 -2.33
CA THR A 47 3.19 -5.04 -1.03
C THR A 47 4.10 -3.81 -1.22
N LEU A 48 3.99 -2.82 -0.33
CA LEU A 48 4.70 -1.54 -0.47
C LEU A 48 5.79 -1.30 0.56
N ALA A 49 5.72 -1.93 1.74
CA ALA A 49 6.61 -1.60 2.86
C ALA A 49 7.95 -2.35 2.78
N ALA A 50 8.95 -1.81 3.48
CA ALA A 50 10.24 -2.46 3.68
C ALA A 50 10.05 -3.87 4.23
N ASP A 51 10.89 -4.80 3.78
CA ASP A 51 10.96 -6.20 4.23
C ASP A 51 9.62 -6.95 4.17
N SER A 52 8.68 -6.45 3.36
CA SER A 52 7.39 -7.09 3.15
C SER A 52 7.51 -8.23 2.15
N ALA A 53 6.71 -9.28 2.35
CA ALA A 53 6.75 -10.45 1.49
C ALA A 53 6.33 -10.15 0.04
N ASN A 54 6.91 -10.92 -0.88
CA ASN A 54 6.37 -11.13 -2.23
C ASN A 54 5.06 -11.93 -2.11
N ILE A 55 4.03 -11.53 -2.85
CA ILE A 55 2.74 -12.23 -2.88
C ILE A 55 2.50 -12.81 -4.28
N ILE A 56 1.48 -12.37 -5.01
CA ILE A 56 1.34 -12.68 -6.44
C ILE A 56 2.43 -11.97 -7.26
N GLY A 57 2.69 -10.70 -6.94
CA GLY A 57 3.74 -9.86 -7.49
C GLY A 57 4.86 -9.57 -6.48
N PRO A 58 5.98 -8.98 -6.93
CA PRO A 58 7.09 -8.59 -6.07
C PRO A 58 6.69 -7.45 -5.14
N ASN A 59 7.41 -7.32 -4.04
CA ASN A 59 7.40 -6.16 -3.18
C ASN A 59 7.94 -4.93 -3.93
N LEU A 60 7.27 -3.79 -3.75
CA LEU A 60 7.59 -2.55 -4.46
C LEU A 60 8.40 -1.56 -3.61
N TRP A 61 8.83 -1.93 -2.40
CA TRP A 61 9.70 -1.06 -1.59
C TRP A 61 10.97 -0.72 -2.37
N GLN A 62 11.33 0.56 -2.38
CA GLN A 62 12.46 1.10 -3.15
C GLN A 62 12.43 0.74 -4.64
N ILE A 63 11.24 0.59 -5.24
CA ILE A 63 11.17 0.30 -6.67
C ILE A 63 11.75 1.43 -7.52
N PHE A 64 11.57 2.69 -7.14
CA PHE A 64 12.11 3.83 -7.89
C PHE A 64 13.64 3.87 -7.79
N GLY A 65 14.31 3.70 -8.93
CA GLY A 65 15.77 3.60 -9.05
C GLY A 65 16.30 2.17 -9.07
N ARG A 66 15.46 1.15 -8.85
CA ARG A 66 15.82 -0.27 -8.96
C ARG A 66 15.72 -0.73 -10.42
N GLY A 67 16.58 -1.65 -10.86
CA GLY A 67 16.44 -2.25 -12.18
C GLY A 67 15.19 -3.12 -12.30
N VAL A 68 14.70 -3.25 -13.53
CA VAL A 68 13.55 -4.10 -13.84
C VAL A 68 13.95 -5.56 -13.65
N GLY A 69 13.17 -6.31 -12.86
CA GLY A 69 13.42 -7.75 -12.68
C GLY A 69 14.52 -8.10 -11.68
N GLU A 70 14.96 -7.16 -10.84
CA GLU A 70 16.13 -7.32 -9.97
C GLU A 70 15.85 -7.81 -8.54
N ASP A 71 14.59 -8.04 -8.13
CA ASP A 71 14.31 -8.68 -6.84
C ASP A 71 14.74 -10.16 -6.89
N PRO A 72 15.81 -10.57 -6.17
CA PRO A 72 16.32 -11.92 -6.25
C PRO A 72 15.34 -12.96 -5.69
N ASP A 73 14.39 -12.55 -4.86
CA ASP A 73 13.41 -13.41 -4.21
C ASP A 73 12.09 -13.48 -5.00
N TYR A 74 12.04 -12.96 -6.24
CA TYR A 74 10.87 -13.03 -7.12
C TYR A 74 11.19 -13.64 -8.49
N ASN A 75 10.32 -14.51 -8.98
CA ASN A 75 10.48 -15.14 -10.29
C ASN A 75 9.82 -14.32 -11.39
N TYR A 76 10.62 -13.54 -12.13
CA TYR A 76 10.14 -12.67 -13.20
C TYR A 76 9.88 -13.40 -14.52
N SER A 77 9.07 -12.79 -15.39
CA SER A 77 9.02 -13.19 -16.80
C SER A 77 10.38 -12.96 -17.46
N SER A 78 10.72 -13.77 -18.47
CA SER A 78 12.01 -13.68 -19.16
C SER A 78 12.28 -12.29 -19.74
N SER A 79 11.24 -11.60 -20.23
CA SER A 79 11.35 -10.23 -20.77
C SER A 79 11.67 -9.18 -19.72
N MET A 80 11.14 -9.32 -18.50
CA MET A 80 11.44 -8.38 -17.41
C MET A 80 12.78 -8.70 -16.76
N GLY A 81 13.07 -9.98 -16.49
CA GLY A 81 14.34 -10.41 -15.87
C GLY A 81 15.57 -10.22 -16.75
N SER A 82 15.42 -9.98 -18.06
CA SER A 82 16.52 -9.67 -18.98
C SER A 82 16.58 -8.18 -19.36
N SER A 83 15.81 -7.31 -18.71
CA SER A 83 15.77 -5.90 -19.05
C SER A 83 16.88 -5.11 -18.36
N ASP A 84 17.59 -4.29 -19.11
CA ASP A 84 18.55 -3.32 -18.56
C ASP A 84 17.89 -1.98 -18.15
N SER A 85 16.56 -1.94 -18.05
CA SER A 85 15.83 -0.72 -17.72
C SER A 85 15.82 -0.47 -16.21
N ILE A 86 15.71 0.79 -15.82
CA ILE A 86 15.57 1.22 -14.43
C ILE A 86 14.16 1.76 -14.22
N TRP A 87 13.54 1.41 -13.11
CA TRP A 87 12.24 1.95 -12.73
C TRP A 87 12.36 3.43 -12.35
N ASP A 88 11.84 4.29 -13.20
CA ASP A 88 11.55 5.69 -12.90
C ASP A 88 10.05 5.97 -13.08
N LYS A 89 9.64 7.22 -12.79
CA LYS A 89 8.23 7.62 -12.91
C LYS A 89 7.74 7.49 -14.36
N GLU A 90 8.61 7.70 -15.34
CA GLU A 90 8.34 7.64 -16.77
C GLU A 90 8.12 6.21 -17.28
N LEU A 91 8.94 5.27 -16.82
CA LEU A 91 8.81 3.86 -17.14
C LEU A 91 7.59 3.27 -16.45
N ILE A 92 7.35 3.60 -15.17
CA ILE A 92 6.14 3.18 -14.46
C ILE A 92 4.88 3.73 -15.15
N TYR A 93 4.87 5.00 -15.53
CA TYR A 93 3.78 5.61 -16.29
C TYR A 93 3.44 4.81 -17.55
N ARG A 94 4.45 4.53 -18.39
CA ARG A 94 4.25 3.76 -19.64
C ARG A 94 3.88 2.30 -19.36
N PHE A 95 4.47 1.69 -18.33
CA PHE A 95 4.23 0.29 -17.97
C PHE A 95 2.79 0.06 -17.53
N LEU A 96 2.22 0.99 -16.76
CA LEU A 96 0.83 0.91 -16.29
C LEU A 96 -0.21 1.16 -17.40
N GLN A 97 0.21 1.63 -18.58
CA GLN A 97 -0.64 1.69 -19.79
C GLN A 97 -0.71 0.34 -20.53
N GLY A 98 0.13 -0.62 -20.15
CA GLY A 98 0.11 -1.98 -20.70
C GLY A 98 1.43 -2.72 -20.47
N PRO A 99 1.55 -3.52 -19.41
CA PRO A 99 2.77 -4.27 -19.10
C PRO A 99 3.25 -5.14 -20.26
N GLN A 100 2.32 -5.85 -20.91
CA GLN A 100 2.57 -6.71 -22.07
C GLN A 100 3.07 -5.95 -23.31
N LYS A 101 2.79 -4.65 -23.42
CA LYS A 101 3.27 -3.83 -24.55
C LYS A 101 4.74 -3.48 -24.40
N LEU A 102 5.18 -3.18 -23.17
CA LEU A 102 6.58 -2.86 -22.89
C LEU A 102 7.44 -4.11 -22.69
N PHE A 103 6.89 -5.12 -22.01
CA PHE A 103 7.57 -6.37 -21.72
C PHE A 103 6.68 -7.54 -22.20
N PRO A 104 6.81 -7.94 -23.48
CA PRO A 104 6.05 -9.06 -24.02
C PRO A 104 6.22 -10.32 -23.17
N GLY A 105 5.11 -10.98 -22.84
CA GLY A 105 5.12 -12.14 -21.95
C GLY A 105 5.20 -11.81 -20.45
N SER A 106 5.08 -10.54 -20.06
CA SER A 106 4.94 -10.17 -18.64
C SER A 106 3.75 -10.90 -18.00
N THR A 107 3.97 -11.51 -16.84
CA THR A 107 2.92 -12.18 -16.07
C THR A 107 2.03 -11.19 -15.31
N MET A 108 2.43 -9.92 -15.22
CA MET A 108 1.61 -8.87 -14.62
C MET A 108 0.51 -8.45 -15.60
N MET A 109 -0.74 -8.77 -15.25
CA MET A 109 -1.92 -8.34 -15.99
C MET A 109 -2.57 -7.14 -15.31
N ILE A 110 -2.71 -6.05 -16.04
CA ILE A 110 -3.60 -4.95 -15.67
C ILE A 110 -4.78 -5.04 -16.65
N PRO A 111 -6.02 -5.34 -16.18
CA PRO A 111 -7.17 -5.59 -17.06
C PRO A 111 -7.46 -4.43 -18.00
N GLU A 112 -7.26 -3.21 -17.51
CA GLU A 112 -7.48 -1.96 -18.24
C GLU A 112 -6.38 -0.96 -17.88
N PRO A 113 -5.86 -0.18 -18.86
CA PRO A 113 -4.93 0.90 -18.58
C PRO A 113 -5.42 1.80 -17.44
N VAL A 114 -4.51 2.22 -16.57
CA VAL A 114 -4.85 3.20 -15.53
C VAL A 114 -5.19 4.52 -16.24
N PRO A 115 -6.38 5.12 -16.02
CA PRO A 115 -6.71 6.38 -16.66
C PRO A 115 -5.72 7.47 -16.22
N GLU A 116 -5.39 8.37 -17.15
CA GLU A 116 -4.32 9.37 -16.98
C GLU A 116 -4.50 10.23 -15.73
N GLU A 117 -5.75 10.62 -15.43
CA GLU A 117 -6.13 11.38 -14.24
C GLU A 117 -5.81 10.66 -12.91
N PHE A 118 -5.78 9.33 -12.89
CA PHE A 118 -5.41 8.54 -11.69
C PHE A 118 -3.93 8.16 -11.69
N LEU A 119 -3.27 8.18 -12.84
CA LEU A 119 -1.94 7.62 -13.00
C LEU A 119 -0.88 8.49 -12.31
N ILE A 120 -0.97 9.81 -12.44
CA ILE A 120 -0.07 10.75 -11.75
C ILE A 120 -0.23 10.60 -10.24
N ASP A 121 -1.47 10.60 -9.76
CA ASP A 121 -1.79 10.43 -8.35
C ASP A 121 -1.27 9.11 -7.79
N MET A 122 -1.45 8.02 -8.54
CA MET A 122 -0.98 6.70 -8.13
C MET A 122 0.54 6.61 -8.12
N ILE A 123 1.24 7.21 -9.09
CA ILE A 123 2.71 7.27 -9.09
C ILE A 123 3.20 8.10 -7.89
N ALA A 124 2.61 9.25 -7.62
CA ALA A 124 2.97 10.08 -6.47
C ALA A 124 2.77 9.33 -5.15
N PHE A 125 1.63 8.64 -5.01
CA PHE A 125 1.35 7.73 -3.89
C PHE A 125 2.43 6.64 -3.77
N MET A 126 2.74 5.92 -4.86
CA MET A 126 3.77 4.89 -4.86
C MET A 126 5.14 5.45 -4.45
N MET A 127 5.53 6.62 -4.95
CA MET A 127 6.80 7.26 -4.58
C MET A 127 6.87 7.52 -3.08
N ILE A 128 5.78 8.00 -2.48
CA ILE A 128 5.71 8.27 -1.05
C ILE A 128 5.78 6.98 -0.23
N GLU A 129 5.01 5.97 -0.62
CA GLU A 129 4.82 4.73 0.16
C GLU A 129 5.94 3.71 -0.01
N THR A 130 6.73 3.80 -1.09
CA THR A 130 7.88 2.92 -1.35
C THR A 130 9.23 3.54 -0.99
N GLY A 131 9.22 4.74 -0.41
CA GLY A 131 10.44 5.42 0.03
C GLY A 131 11.30 5.93 -1.12
N ALA A 132 10.69 6.34 -2.24
CA ALA A 132 11.42 6.83 -3.41
C ALA A 132 12.33 8.02 -3.08
N PRO A 133 13.52 8.11 -3.71
CA PRO A 133 14.28 9.35 -3.69
C PRO A 133 13.46 10.46 -4.38
N ASN A 134 13.51 11.68 -3.84
CA ASN A 134 12.76 12.84 -4.36
C ASN A 134 11.23 12.62 -4.44
N LYS A 135 10.65 11.88 -3.49
CA LYS A 135 9.19 11.75 -3.36
C LYS A 135 8.51 13.13 -3.25
N PRO A 136 7.30 13.27 -3.82
CA PRO A 136 6.59 14.55 -3.80
C PRO A 136 6.21 14.98 -2.39
N ASN A 137 6.11 16.30 -2.20
CA ASN A 137 5.75 16.92 -0.92
C ASN A 137 4.26 17.30 -0.90
N ILE A 138 3.40 16.28 -0.78
CA ILE A 138 1.95 16.47 -0.75
C ILE A 138 1.49 16.75 0.68
N GLU A 139 0.78 17.87 0.90
CA GLU A 139 0.08 18.11 2.17
C GLU A 139 -1.03 17.07 2.37
N ARG A 140 -0.89 16.22 3.39
CA ARG A 140 -1.85 15.15 3.72
C ARG A 140 -3.10 15.64 4.48
N SER A 141 -3.39 16.94 4.43
CA SER A 141 -4.47 17.61 5.18
C SER A 141 -5.87 17.17 4.76
N PHE A 142 -6.04 16.70 3.52
CA PHE A 142 -7.34 16.34 2.92
C PHE A 142 -7.98 15.02 3.40
N ILE A 143 -7.28 14.20 4.20
CA ILE A 143 -7.85 12.95 4.76
C ILE A 143 -9.09 13.22 5.64
N ALA A 144 -9.20 14.42 6.22
CA ALA A 144 -10.35 14.79 7.03
C ALA A 144 -11.57 15.27 6.24
N GLU A 145 -11.42 15.73 5.00
CA GLU A 145 -12.47 16.45 4.24
C GLU A 145 -13.28 15.57 3.27
N THR A 146 -12.72 14.47 2.78
CA THR A 146 -13.35 13.61 1.76
C THR A 146 -14.11 12.40 2.32
N ILE A 147 -14.09 12.22 3.64
CA ILE A 147 -14.75 11.09 4.30
C ILE A 147 -16.19 11.49 4.62
N ASP A 148 -17.17 10.87 3.95
CA ASP A 148 -18.58 11.01 4.30
C ASP A 148 -18.86 10.36 5.65
N LYS A 149 -18.80 11.16 6.72
CA LYS A 149 -19.02 10.74 8.11
C LYS A 149 -20.43 10.20 8.38
N SER A 150 -21.37 10.35 7.45
CA SER A 150 -22.70 9.75 7.58
C SER A 150 -22.69 8.23 7.36
N LEU A 151 -21.68 7.70 6.66
CA LEU A 151 -21.54 6.27 6.41
C LEU A 151 -20.95 5.51 7.61
N PRO A 152 -21.32 4.24 7.81
CA PRO A 152 -20.68 3.36 8.78
C PRO A 152 -19.16 3.31 8.58
N VAL A 153 -18.39 3.20 9.67
CA VAL A 153 -16.91 3.12 9.62
C VAL A 153 -16.43 1.97 8.72
N SER A 154 -17.18 0.86 8.66
CA SER A 154 -16.97 -0.28 7.77
C SER A 154 -16.93 0.11 6.29
N GLU A 155 -17.81 1.04 5.90
CA GLU A 155 -17.96 1.50 4.52
C GLU A 155 -17.02 2.65 4.19
N ARG A 156 -16.63 3.45 5.19
CA ARG A 156 -15.65 4.53 5.02
C ARG A 156 -14.22 4.03 4.77
N PHE A 157 -13.88 2.83 5.27
CA PHE A 157 -12.53 2.29 5.18
C PHE A 157 -12.49 0.78 4.86
N PRO A 158 -13.10 0.32 3.76
CA PRO A 158 -13.22 -1.11 3.45
C PRO A 158 -11.86 -1.82 3.40
N SER A 159 -10.83 -1.14 2.87
CA SER A 159 -9.46 -1.66 2.80
C SER A 159 -8.83 -1.88 4.18
N PHE A 160 -9.10 -1.01 5.16
CA PHE A 160 -8.64 -1.18 6.53
C PHE A 160 -9.25 -2.45 7.15
N TRP A 161 -10.56 -2.62 7.00
CA TRP A 161 -11.28 -3.76 7.57
C TRP A 161 -10.83 -5.06 6.92
N ASN A 162 -10.73 -5.11 5.60
CA ASN A 162 -10.21 -6.29 4.92
C ASN A 162 -8.78 -6.59 5.38
N HIS A 163 -7.91 -5.59 5.46
CA HIS A 163 -6.52 -5.76 5.87
C HIS A 163 -6.40 -6.29 7.29
N LEU A 164 -7.05 -5.68 8.27
CA LEU A 164 -6.93 -6.09 9.66
C LEU A 164 -7.66 -7.42 9.95
N MET A 165 -8.82 -7.64 9.33
CA MET A 165 -9.71 -8.77 9.65
C MET A 165 -9.42 -10.05 8.87
N THR A 166 -8.60 -10.02 7.82
CA THR A 166 -8.24 -11.22 7.05
C THR A 166 -6.79 -11.64 7.20
N ASN A 167 -6.00 -10.85 7.93
CA ASN A 167 -4.58 -11.06 8.12
C ASN A 167 -4.22 -11.25 9.59
N THR A 168 -2.94 -11.55 9.83
CA THR A 168 -2.37 -11.82 11.15
C THR A 168 -1.65 -10.57 11.65
N THR A 169 -1.97 -10.13 12.86
CA THR A 169 -1.21 -9.05 13.49
C THR A 169 -0.14 -9.65 14.39
N HIS A 170 1.12 -9.46 14.04
CA HIS A 170 2.25 -10.06 14.75
C HIS A 170 2.81 -9.06 15.76
N TYR A 171 3.10 -9.53 16.97
CA TYR A 171 3.72 -8.73 18.03
C TYR A 171 5.00 -9.37 18.53
N ARG A 172 5.99 -8.52 18.81
CA ARG A 172 7.18 -8.86 19.58
C ARG A 172 7.34 -7.85 20.72
N LEU A 173 7.30 -8.33 21.96
CA LEU A 173 7.53 -7.52 23.16
C LEU A 173 8.92 -7.83 23.71
N VAL A 174 9.65 -6.80 24.08
CA VAL A 174 11.00 -6.90 24.63
C VAL A 174 11.12 -6.01 25.87
N ASP A 175 11.55 -6.59 26.98
CA ASP A 175 11.98 -5.87 28.18
C ASP A 175 13.47 -6.09 28.46
N SER A 176 13.96 -5.68 29.63
CA SER A 176 15.38 -5.79 30.01
C SER A 176 15.91 -7.22 29.98
N ASP A 177 15.07 -8.20 30.29
CA ASP A 177 15.50 -9.56 30.62
C ASP A 177 14.88 -10.61 29.71
N ASN A 178 13.77 -10.28 29.02
CA ASN A 178 12.96 -11.23 28.28
C ASN A 178 12.43 -10.65 26.97
N GLN A 179 12.00 -11.57 26.09
CA GLN A 179 11.18 -11.25 24.93
C GLN A 179 10.09 -12.29 24.72
N ILE A 180 8.95 -11.88 24.18
CA ILE A 180 7.90 -12.77 23.69
C ILE A 180 7.43 -12.35 22.31
N GLU A 181 7.06 -13.32 21.48
CA GLU A 181 6.38 -13.10 20.22
C GLU A 181 5.01 -13.78 20.26
N PHE A 182 3.99 -13.14 19.69
CA PHE A 182 2.68 -13.74 19.52
C PHE A 182 1.91 -13.10 18.38
N ASP A 183 0.90 -13.82 17.91
CA ASP A 183 0.01 -13.39 16.84
C ASP A 183 -1.35 -13.05 17.42
N ALA A 184 -2.00 -12.03 16.88
CA ALA A 184 -3.32 -11.57 17.24
C ALA A 184 -4.23 -11.51 16.00
N TYR A 185 -5.50 -11.86 16.21
CA TYR A 185 -6.52 -11.93 15.17
C TYR A 185 -7.73 -11.12 15.61
N PHE A 186 -8.00 -10.03 14.88
CA PHE A 186 -9.13 -9.15 15.12
C PHE A 186 -10.39 -9.74 14.49
N ASN A 187 -11.47 -9.84 15.25
CA ASN A 187 -12.69 -10.52 14.79
C ASN A 187 -13.84 -9.53 14.64
N THR A 188 -14.73 -9.76 13.67
CA THR A 188 -15.86 -8.86 13.37
C THR A 188 -16.84 -8.69 14.53
N ASN A 189 -16.83 -9.61 15.50
CA ASN A 189 -17.64 -9.54 16.72
C ASN A 189 -17.05 -8.65 17.83
N GLY A 190 -15.94 -7.93 17.57
CA GLY A 190 -15.28 -7.08 18.56
C GLY A 190 -14.23 -7.78 19.43
N SER A 191 -14.00 -9.08 19.26
CA SER A 191 -12.98 -9.82 20.00
C SER A 191 -11.60 -9.79 19.32
N VAL A 192 -10.56 -10.03 20.11
CA VAL A 192 -9.20 -10.34 19.66
C VAL A 192 -8.82 -11.72 20.19
N SER A 193 -8.58 -12.68 19.31
CA SER A 193 -7.96 -13.97 19.65
C SER A 193 -6.45 -13.87 19.46
N THR A 194 -5.68 -14.77 20.09
CA THR A 194 -4.22 -14.78 19.96
C THR A 194 -3.67 -16.21 19.83
N SER A 195 -2.42 -16.34 19.37
CA SER A 195 -1.70 -17.63 19.36
C SER A 195 -1.28 -18.12 20.75
N LEU A 196 -1.36 -17.28 21.79
CA LEU A 196 -1.05 -17.66 23.16
C LEU A 196 -2.29 -18.19 23.89
N LYS A 197 -2.16 -19.36 24.50
CA LYS A 197 -3.25 -19.99 25.24
C LYS A 197 -3.71 -19.12 26.42
N GLY A 198 -5.00 -18.79 26.43
CA GLY A 198 -5.60 -18.00 27.51
C GLY A 198 -5.35 -16.50 27.40
N VAL A 199 -4.70 -16.02 26.33
CA VAL A 199 -4.52 -14.61 26.03
C VAL A 199 -5.58 -14.20 25.00
N SER A 200 -6.28 -13.10 25.28
CA SER A 200 -7.34 -12.60 24.41
C SER A 200 -7.49 -11.10 24.60
N GLY A 201 -8.39 -10.51 23.83
CA GLY A 201 -8.66 -9.10 23.89
C GLY A 201 -10.01 -8.71 23.30
N PHE A 202 -10.19 -7.41 23.19
CA PHE A 202 -11.33 -6.80 22.50
C PHE A 202 -10.87 -5.54 21.78
N TRP A 203 -11.66 -5.11 20.80
CA TRP A 203 -11.44 -3.85 20.10
C TRP A 203 -12.76 -3.07 19.99
N HIS A 204 -12.63 -1.76 19.85
CA HIS A 204 -13.75 -0.87 19.60
C HIS A 204 -13.31 0.33 18.75
N ILE A 205 -14.28 0.98 18.12
CA ILE A 205 -14.07 2.25 17.42
C ILE A 205 -14.54 3.38 18.33
N THR A 206 -13.77 4.47 18.38
CA THR A 206 -14.18 5.69 19.08
C THR A 206 -14.96 6.62 18.14
N GLU A 207 -15.65 7.62 18.71
CA GLU A 207 -16.32 8.68 17.94
C GLU A 207 -15.38 9.50 17.05
N ARG A 208 -14.06 9.42 17.28
CA ARG A 208 -13.02 10.11 16.49
C ARG A 208 -12.38 9.21 15.43
N ASP A 209 -13.04 8.12 15.05
CA ASP A 209 -12.54 7.14 14.07
C ASP A 209 -11.16 6.55 14.46
N MET A 210 -10.93 6.41 15.76
CA MET A 210 -9.79 5.66 16.29
C MET A 210 -10.18 4.21 16.46
N PHE A 211 -9.36 3.30 15.93
CA PHE A 211 -9.40 1.89 16.28
C PHE A 211 -8.59 1.69 17.55
N CYS A 212 -9.25 1.24 18.61
CA CYS A 212 -8.63 0.97 19.89
C CYS A 212 -8.83 -0.50 20.24
N TYR A 213 -7.80 -1.13 20.78
CA TYR A 213 -7.90 -2.51 21.23
C TYR A 213 -7.06 -2.76 22.48
N ALA A 214 -7.46 -3.77 23.24
CA ALA A 214 -6.77 -4.22 24.44
C ALA A 214 -6.49 -5.71 24.32
N ILE A 215 -5.28 -6.14 24.69
CA ILE A 215 -4.92 -7.55 24.84
C ILE A 215 -4.53 -7.77 26.30
N HIS A 216 -5.06 -8.83 26.91
CA HIS A 216 -4.93 -9.10 28.34
C HIS A 216 -4.53 -10.55 28.63
N ARG A 217 -4.00 -10.77 29.84
CA ARG A 217 -3.44 -12.04 30.36
C ARG A 217 -2.14 -12.47 29.70
N LEU A 218 -1.36 -11.53 29.16
CA LEU A 218 -0.06 -11.82 28.58
C LEU A 218 0.87 -12.44 29.63
N PRO A 219 1.57 -13.54 29.31
CA PRO A 219 2.56 -14.16 30.20
C PRO A 219 3.89 -13.40 30.13
N PHE A 220 3.87 -12.10 30.44
CA PHE A 220 5.01 -11.20 30.35
C PHE A 220 5.02 -10.20 31.50
N SER A 221 6.10 -9.40 31.64
CA SER A 221 6.18 -8.35 32.68
C SER A 221 5.06 -7.30 32.58
N THR A 222 4.38 -7.24 31.44
CA THR A 222 3.13 -6.51 31.24
C THR A 222 2.04 -7.51 30.90
N SER A 223 1.05 -7.64 31.78
CA SER A 223 -0.07 -8.57 31.60
C SER A 223 -1.13 -8.08 30.61
N GLU A 224 -1.12 -6.79 30.28
CA GLU A 224 -2.07 -6.17 29.36
C GLU A 224 -1.50 -4.91 28.70
N PHE A 225 -1.94 -4.63 27.47
CA PHE A 225 -1.68 -3.33 26.86
C PHE A 225 -2.89 -2.88 26.03
N VAL A 226 -2.92 -1.57 25.77
CA VAL A 226 -3.91 -0.90 24.94
C VAL A 226 -3.17 -0.11 23.86
N GLU A 227 -3.58 -0.26 22.60
CA GLU A 227 -3.16 0.65 21.54
C GLU A 227 -4.39 1.26 20.86
N CYS A 228 -4.22 2.51 20.43
CA CYS A 228 -5.22 3.26 19.69
C CYS A 228 -4.54 3.96 18.51
N PHE A 229 -5.11 3.84 17.31
CA PHE A 229 -4.60 4.52 16.12
C PHE A 229 -5.76 5.04 15.25
N PRO A 230 -5.54 6.13 14.48
CA PRO A 230 -6.53 6.62 13.55
C PRO A 230 -6.70 5.61 12.40
N ILE A 231 -7.93 5.18 12.13
CA ILE A 231 -8.23 4.18 11.08
C ILE A 231 -7.69 4.60 9.72
N ALA A 232 -7.78 5.89 9.41
CA ALA A 232 -7.30 6.43 8.15
C ALA A 232 -5.79 6.22 7.92
N ALA A 233 -4.98 6.19 8.98
CA ALA A 233 -3.54 5.92 8.88
C ALA A 233 -3.23 4.45 8.56
N MET A 234 -4.10 3.53 8.98
CA MET A 234 -3.96 2.09 8.72
C MET A 234 -4.76 1.63 7.50
N ALA A 235 -5.45 2.54 6.83
CA ALA A 235 -6.20 2.22 5.61
C ALA A 235 -5.30 1.98 4.40
N ILE A 236 -3.96 1.97 4.54
CA ILE A 236 -3.02 1.49 3.52
C ILE A 236 -2.48 0.14 3.99
N PRO A 237 -2.88 -0.96 3.34
CA PRO A 237 -2.33 -2.28 3.60
C PRO A 237 -0.80 -2.28 3.48
N ARG A 238 -0.11 -2.62 4.57
CA ARG A 238 1.32 -2.90 4.60
C ARG A 238 1.53 -4.26 5.27
N PHE A 239 2.49 -5.04 4.79
CA PHE A 239 2.72 -6.42 5.25
C PHE A 239 4.17 -6.64 5.67
N ALA A 240 4.55 -6.27 6.88
CA ALA A 240 5.87 -6.62 7.41
C ALA A 240 5.75 -7.17 8.82
N LYS A 241 6.74 -7.96 9.25
CA LYS A 241 6.81 -8.50 10.62
C LYS A 241 6.91 -7.38 11.66
N GLU A 242 7.53 -6.26 11.32
CA GLU A 242 7.70 -5.08 12.18
C GLU A 242 7.43 -3.79 11.39
N LEU A 243 6.16 -3.38 11.35
CA LEU A 243 5.69 -2.15 10.70
C LEU A 243 5.72 -0.93 11.62
N TRP A 244 5.47 -1.13 12.91
CA TRP A 244 5.52 -0.07 13.92
C TRP A 244 6.24 -0.52 15.18
N ARG A 245 6.65 0.48 15.96
CA ARG A 245 7.18 0.29 17.30
C ARG A 245 6.51 1.27 18.24
N SER A 246 6.18 0.81 19.44
CA SER A 246 5.70 1.64 20.53
C SER A 246 6.47 1.33 21.81
N LYS A 247 6.44 2.27 22.76
CA LYS A 247 7.09 2.13 24.07
C LYS A 247 6.02 2.28 25.15
N PRO A 248 5.25 1.22 25.46
CA PRO A 248 4.09 1.33 26.36
C PRO A 248 4.47 1.69 27.81
N LYS A 249 5.68 1.32 28.24
CA LYS A 249 6.29 1.72 29.53
C LYS A 249 7.81 1.84 29.38
N GLU A 250 8.47 2.39 30.39
CA GLU A 250 9.90 2.76 30.33
C GLU A 250 10.85 1.62 29.93
N ASP A 251 10.57 0.39 30.38
CA ASP A 251 11.39 -0.79 30.09
C ASP A 251 10.70 -1.80 29.17
N LEU A 252 9.82 -1.34 28.29
CA LEU A 252 9.12 -2.21 27.35
C LEU A 252 9.07 -1.61 25.96
N MET A 253 9.64 -2.33 25.00
CA MET A 253 9.48 -2.07 23.58
C MET A 253 8.49 -3.08 22.99
N LEU A 254 7.49 -2.56 22.28
CA LEU A 254 6.58 -3.34 21.47
C LEU A 254 6.91 -3.08 20.00
N TYR A 255 7.04 -4.15 19.24
CA TYR A 255 7.12 -4.14 17.79
C TYR A 255 5.87 -4.84 17.27
N GLY A 256 5.21 -4.22 16.31
CA GLY A 256 3.98 -4.73 15.72
C GLY A 256 4.07 -4.75 14.20
N GLY A 257 3.45 -5.74 13.59
CA GLY A 257 3.43 -5.96 12.15
C GLY A 257 2.16 -6.65 11.69
N ILE A 258 1.99 -6.74 10.38
CA ILE A 258 0.88 -7.47 9.76
C ILE A 258 1.47 -8.47 8.76
N LEU A 259 1.09 -9.73 8.89
CA LEU A 259 1.50 -10.84 8.03
C LEU A 259 0.28 -11.33 7.22
N PRO A 260 0.47 -11.74 5.96
CA PRO A 260 -0.63 -12.15 5.09
C PRO A 260 -1.35 -13.41 5.61
N GLY A 261 -2.68 -13.39 5.53
CA GLY A 261 -3.55 -14.49 5.88
C GLY A 261 -3.70 -14.75 7.37
N ARG A 262 -4.47 -15.78 7.70
CA ARG A 262 -4.72 -16.29 9.05
C ARG A 262 -4.47 -17.79 9.10
N PRO A 263 -4.15 -18.36 10.28
CA PRO A 263 -4.21 -19.80 10.46
C PRO A 263 -5.59 -20.31 10.08
N ILE A 264 -5.63 -21.47 9.41
CA ILE A 264 -6.86 -22.18 9.15
C ILE A 264 -7.29 -22.79 10.49
N GLU A 265 -8.47 -22.39 11.00
CA GLU A 265 -9.09 -23.00 12.18
C GLU A 265 -9.49 -24.47 11.93
#